data_AF-X6HGM6-F1
#
_entry.id   AF-X6HGM6-F1
#
_cell.length_a   1.000
_cell.length_b   1.000
_cell.length_c   1.000
_cell.angle_alpha   90.00
_cell.angle_beta   90.00
_cell.angle_gamma   90.00
#
_symmetry.space_group_name_H-M   'P 1'
#
loop_
_entity.id
_entity.type
_entity.pdbx_description
1 polymer ?
#
loop_
_entity_poly.entity_id
_entity_poly.type
_entity_poly.pdbx_seq_one_letter_code
_entity_poly.pdbx_strand_id
1 'polypeptide(L)'
;MNILLAKRWIRGIIVAGPLVLLLLGFLVIPLSFILWGSVEGTKLNFAHYARIISNETNLRILLHTLKIGLIVTVVSLVAGYPVAYLLTRIRPRTLSIVTVFILVPLFTAFLIRTYAWIIILGREGIINNTLVRLGIVSEPLPLLNTTFAVVIGMTHVFIPMAIFTMFSSMVRIDHDFARAAQILGAKPIQAFLRVYFPMSLPGVFSAGILIFIVAIGFYITPALLGGPSDTMISQLIVTQMTTLLNFELSYASSMVLLLVTIATLFLASLFIPLEMIWSPSIADLSNRPPGVRSRALKWAKRVLDPLLVAIETLIHVMTKPLLTRKSRWLWAYTIVVLVFLTAPLIVVVVLSFSSSSFVVFPPPGFSLRWWESLANATDWQASFLFSTKLGLTSALLATIIGTMGAFWLVRTTLPIKRALFLFSLSPLMVPVVIVATSLYVFEARIHVLGSFLGLVLGHVLLSVPYVIVVMAAALRGFDEMLERAAAVHGARPTQVLRLVTLPILKPALVTAGLLAFLTSFDELLVSIFLLGRQTPTLPMKFWGDIKFQVNPLLSTASTFIVALVIVSILTVQWIRVRHENRISTSASK
;
A
#
# COMPACT_ATOMS: atom_id res chain seq x y z
N MET A 1 -17.74 30.22 30.80
CA MET A 1 -16.67 29.29 30.41
C MET A 1 -16.73 29.04 28.89
N ASN A 2 -15.89 29.77 28.15
CA ASN A 2 -15.63 29.80 26.70
C ASN A 2 -16.80 29.86 25.68
N ILE A 3 -17.33 31.08 25.48
CA ILE A 3 -18.22 31.47 24.37
C ILE A 3 -17.58 31.18 22.99
N LEU A 4 -16.25 31.21 22.88
CA LEU A 4 -15.52 30.82 21.66
C LEU A 4 -15.69 29.33 21.29
N LEU A 5 -15.86 28.45 22.28
CA LEU A 5 -16.13 27.04 22.05
C LEU A 5 -17.62 26.74 21.86
N ALA A 6 -18.55 27.70 21.98
CA ALA A 6 -19.98 27.42 21.74
C ALA A 6 -20.28 27.24 20.24
N LYS A 7 -19.51 27.88 19.35
CA LYS A 7 -19.72 27.79 17.90
C LYS A 7 -19.09 26.51 17.34
N ARG A 8 -19.93 25.63 16.78
CA ARG A 8 -19.55 24.35 16.12
C ARG A 8 -18.41 24.48 15.11
N TRP A 9 -18.33 25.61 14.39
CA TRP A 9 -17.31 25.85 13.37
C TRP A 9 -15.91 26.14 13.96
N ILE A 10 -15.81 26.85 15.09
CA ILE A 10 -14.53 27.15 15.76
C ILE A 10 -13.91 25.86 16.32
N ARG A 11 -14.74 24.98 16.90
CA ARG A 11 -14.30 23.62 17.29
C ARG A 11 -13.80 22.81 16.09
N GLY A 12 -14.50 22.90 14.96
CA GLY A 12 -14.10 22.24 13.72
C GLY A 12 -12.72 22.68 13.22
N ILE A 13 -12.43 23.98 13.26
CA ILE A 13 -11.14 24.53 12.82
C ILE A 13 -9.99 24.08 13.74
N ILE A 14 -10.18 24.07 15.05
CA ILE A 14 -9.13 23.63 16.00
C ILE A 14 -8.80 22.15 15.80
N VAL A 15 -9.81 21.31 15.56
CA VAL A 15 -9.64 19.87 15.36
C VAL A 15 -9.06 19.56 13.97
N ALA A 16 -9.46 20.30 12.93
CA ALA A 16 -8.97 20.09 11.56
C ALA A 16 -7.61 20.76 11.30
N GLY A 17 -7.27 21.79 12.08
CA GLY A 17 -6.13 22.69 11.84
C GLY A 17 -4.81 21.96 11.59
N PRO A 18 -4.36 21.05 12.47
CA PRO A 18 -3.09 20.34 12.26
C PRO A 18 -3.04 19.55 10.95
N LEU A 19 -4.14 18.89 10.58
CA LEU A 19 -4.24 18.13 9.33
C LEU A 19 -4.19 19.05 8.11
N VAL A 20 -4.97 20.14 8.15
CA VAL A 20 -5.02 21.11 7.05
C VAL A 20 -3.66 21.81 6.87
N LEU A 21 -3.00 22.20 7.97
CA LEU A 21 -1.67 22.79 7.95
C LEU A 21 -0.63 21.83 7.38
N LEU A 22 -0.66 20.55 7.79
CA LEU A 22 0.23 19.54 7.24
C LEU A 22 0.02 19.37 5.73
N LEU A 23 -1.22 19.22 5.26
CA LEU A 23 -1.51 18.98 3.84
C LEU A 23 -1.25 20.23 2.98
N LEU A 24 -1.67 21.42 3.41
CA LEU A 24 -1.37 22.64 2.66
C LEU A 24 0.13 22.94 2.67
N GLY A 25 0.76 22.85 3.84
CA GLY A 25 2.16 23.18 4.06
C GLY A 25 3.14 22.21 3.39
N PHE A 26 2.87 20.90 3.48
CA PHE A 26 3.83 19.85 3.11
C PHE A 26 3.37 18.96 1.95
N LEU A 27 2.17 19.18 1.40
CA LEU A 27 1.77 18.54 0.14
C LEU A 27 1.49 19.57 -0.95
N VAL A 28 0.57 20.50 -0.73
CA VAL A 28 0.11 21.42 -1.77
C VAL A 28 1.20 22.43 -2.17
N ILE A 29 1.83 23.08 -1.19
CA ILE A 29 2.90 24.04 -1.45
C ILE A 29 4.11 23.37 -2.13
N PRO A 30 4.63 22.22 -1.65
CA PRO A 30 5.69 21.49 -2.35
C PRO A 30 5.34 21.12 -3.79
N LEU A 31 4.13 20.59 -4.03
CA LEU A 31 3.68 20.23 -5.37
C LEU A 31 3.57 21.44 -6.30
N SER A 32 3.24 22.63 -5.76
CA SER A 32 3.19 23.85 -6.56
C SER A 32 4.58 24.28 -7.04
N PHE A 33 5.66 23.99 -6.29
CA PHE A 33 7.02 24.21 -6.77
C PHE A 33 7.40 23.32 -7.94
N ILE A 34 6.99 22.05 -7.93
CA ILE A 34 7.18 21.15 -9.08
C ILE A 34 6.39 21.67 -10.29
N LEU A 35 5.13 22.06 -10.08
CA LEU A 35 4.27 22.60 -11.14
C LEU A 35 4.84 23.87 -11.76
N TRP A 36 5.35 24.77 -10.92
CA TRP A 36 5.94 26.02 -11.38
C TRP A 36 7.27 25.78 -12.08
N GLY A 37 8.11 24.90 -11.51
CA GLY A 37 9.41 24.54 -12.06
C GLY A 37 9.34 23.76 -13.38
N SER A 38 8.27 23.01 -13.63
CA SER A 38 8.12 22.21 -14.85
C SER A 38 7.82 23.03 -16.11
N VAL A 39 7.38 24.29 -15.95
CA VAL A 39 6.96 25.19 -17.05
C VAL A 39 7.98 26.34 -17.26
N GLU A 40 9.22 26.16 -16.77
CA GLU A 40 10.32 27.12 -16.87
C GLU A 40 9.98 28.51 -16.26
N GLY A 41 9.01 28.56 -15.33
CA GLY A 41 8.57 29.78 -14.65
C GLY A 41 8.00 30.86 -15.58
N THR A 42 8.61 32.05 -15.57
CA THR A 42 8.06 33.31 -16.14
C THR A 42 7.86 33.32 -17.65
N LYS A 43 8.47 32.38 -18.38
CA LYS A 43 8.38 32.30 -19.85
C LYS A 43 7.29 31.37 -20.36
N LEU A 44 6.57 30.68 -19.46
CA LEU A 44 5.56 29.66 -19.80
C LEU A 44 6.00 28.71 -20.93
N ASN A 45 7.17 28.09 -20.79
CA ASN A 45 7.76 27.27 -21.84
C ASN A 45 7.47 25.78 -21.61
N PHE A 46 6.90 25.11 -22.61
CA PHE A 46 6.59 23.67 -22.57
C PHE A 46 7.69 22.80 -23.20
N ALA A 47 8.88 23.36 -23.47
CA ALA A 47 10.00 22.66 -24.09
C ALA A 47 10.41 21.37 -23.35
N HIS A 48 10.36 21.34 -22.02
CA HIS A 48 10.68 20.13 -21.25
C HIS A 48 9.67 18.99 -21.51
N TYR A 49 8.38 19.31 -21.64
CA TYR A 49 7.36 18.32 -22.01
C TYR A 49 7.55 17.85 -23.45
N ALA A 50 7.85 18.77 -24.37
CA ALA A 50 8.18 18.42 -25.74
C ALA A 50 9.38 17.46 -25.78
N ARG A 51 10.43 17.69 -24.96
CA ARG A 51 11.61 16.82 -24.84
C ARG A 51 11.31 15.44 -24.25
N ILE A 52 10.32 15.33 -23.35
CA ILE A 52 9.89 14.02 -22.82
C ILE A 52 9.21 13.19 -23.92
N ILE A 53 8.41 13.84 -24.77
CA ILE A 53 7.66 13.17 -25.83
C ILE A 53 8.53 12.92 -27.07
N SER A 54 9.41 13.85 -27.43
CA SER A 54 10.24 13.78 -28.62
C SER A 54 11.46 12.88 -28.46
N ASN A 55 11.99 12.72 -27.24
CA ASN A 55 13.08 11.80 -26.99
C ASN A 55 12.53 10.37 -26.86
N GLU A 56 12.92 9.51 -27.80
CA GLU A 56 12.49 8.12 -27.87
C GLU A 56 12.73 7.36 -26.54
N THR A 57 13.84 7.63 -25.86
CA THR A 57 14.17 6.98 -24.58
C THR A 57 13.18 7.35 -23.48
N ASN A 58 12.81 8.63 -23.36
CA ASN A 58 11.88 9.09 -22.33
C ASN A 58 10.46 8.57 -22.59
N LEU A 59 10.02 8.62 -23.85
CA LEU A 59 8.71 8.08 -24.24
C LEU A 59 8.66 6.56 -24.02
N ARG A 60 9.74 5.83 -24.36
CA ARG A 60 9.87 4.40 -24.10
C ARG A 60 9.77 4.08 -22.61
N ILE A 61 10.45 4.83 -21.74
CA ILE A 61 10.37 4.67 -20.27
C ILE A 61 8.93 4.91 -19.78
N LEU A 62 8.25 5.94 -20.29
CA LEU A 62 6.86 6.22 -19.93
C LEU A 62 5.92 5.09 -20.36
N LEU A 63 5.99 4.64 -21.61
CA LEU A 63 5.17 3.55 -22.13
C LEU A 63 5.47 2.23 -21.43
N HIS A 64 6.75 1.96 -21.14
CA HIS A 64 7.16 0.78 -20.38
C HIS A 64 6.59 0.82 -18.96
N THR A 65 6.66 1.97 -18.28
CA THR A 65 6.06 2.17 -16.95
C THR A 65 4.56 1.84 -16.95
N LEU A 66 3.81 2.35 -17.94
CA LEU A 66 2.39 2.07 -18.08
C LEU A 66 2.11 0.59 -18.37
N LYS A 67 2.90 -0.02 -19.26
CA LYS A 67 2.77 -1.43 -19.63
C LYS A 67 3.04 -2.35 -18.44
N ILE A 68 4.13 -2.14 -17.70
CA ILE A 68 4.48 -2.93 -16.51
C ILE A 68 3.45 -2.71 -15.41
N GLY A 69 3.05 -1.47 -15.15
CA GLY A 69 2.00 -1.16 -14.19
C GLY A 69 0.71 -1.93 -14.49
N LEU A 70 0.29 -1.97 -15.77
CA LEU A 70 -0.91 -2.70 -16.17
C LEU A 70 -0.76 -4.22 -16.02
N ILE A 71 0.38 -4.78 -16.46
CA ILE A 71 0.66 -6.23 -16.34
C ILE A 71 0.63 -6.65 -14.87
N VAL A 72 1.35 -5.93 -14.01
CA VAL A 72 1.40 -6.20 -12.57
C VAL A 72 0.01 -6.12 -11.95
N THR A 73 -0.77 -5.09 -12.27
CA THR A 73 -2.16 -4.96 -11.80
C THR A 73 -2.99 -6.18 -12.17
N VAL A 74 -2.98 -6.57 -13.44
CA VAL A 74 -3.78 -7.72 -13.92
C VAL A 74 -3.34 -9.00 -13.24
N VAL A 75 -2.03 -9.27 -13.19
CA VAL A 75 -1.49 -10.50 -12.58
C VAL A 75 -1.82 -10.54 -11.08
N SER A 76 -1.67 -9.44 -10.35
CA SER A 76 -2.01 -9.38 -8.92
C SER A 76 -3.49 -9.55 -8.65
N LEU A 77 -4.38 -8.99 -9.49
CA LEU A 77 -5.83 -9.21 -9.37
C LEU A 77 -6.21 -10.66 -9.63
N VAL A 78 -5.69 -11.25 -10.72
CA VAL A 78 -5.95 -12.66 -11.06
C VAL A 78 -5.42 -13.58 -9.97
N ALA A 79 -4.24 -13.28 -9.42
CA ALA A 79 -3.65 -14.07 -8.34
C ALA A 79 -4.39 -13.91 -7.00
N GLY A 80 -4.83 -12.68 -6.68
CA GLY A 80 -5.48 -12.36 -5.41
C GLY A 80 -6.96 -12.74 -5.36
N TYR A 81 -7.67 -12.76 -6.50
CA TYR A 81 -9.13 -12.92 -6.53
C TYR A 81 -9.61 -14.25 -5.91
N PRO A 82 -9.04 -15.42 -6.26
CA PRO A 82 -9.50 -16.69 -5.68
C PRO A 82 -9.27 -16.77 -4.17
N VAL A 83 -8.16 -16.17 -3.70
CA VAL A 83 -7.85 -16.09 -2.27
C VAL A 83 -8.86 -15.19 -1.56
N ALA A 84 -9.11 -13.98 -2.08
CA ALA A 84 -10.10 -13.05 -1.53
C ALA A 84 -11.50 -13.68 -1.46
N TYR A 85 -11.91 -14.42 -2.50
CA TYR A 85 -13.16 -15.17 -2.51
C TYR A 85 -13.22 -16.24 -1.42
N LEU A 86 -12.14 -17.02 -1.22
CA LEU A 86 -12.08 -18.02 -0.16
C LEU A 86 -12.20 -17.36 1.23
N LEU A 87 -11.56 -16.20 1.45
CA LEU A 87 -11.64 -15.48 2.72
C LEU A 87 -13.08 -15.12 3.12
N THR A 88 -13.99 -14.92 2.16
CA THR A 88 -15.42 -14.66 2.45
C THR A 88 -16.20 -15.87 2.98
N ARG A 89 -15.63 -17.09 2.89
CA ARG A 89 -16.32 -18.35 3.18
C ARG A 89 -15.78 -19.09 4.39
N ILE A 90 -14.66 -18.65 4.95
CA ILE A 90 -13.96 -19.35 6.02
C ILE A 90 -14.40 -18.85 7.40
N ARG A 91 -14.24 -19.72 8.42
CA ARG A 91 -14.58 -19.40 9.81
C ARG A 91 -13.64 -18.31 10.37
N PRO A 92 -14.08 -17.51 11.36
CA PRO A 92 -13.29 -16.40 11.91
C PRO A 92 -11.88 -16.80 12.40
N ARG A 93 -11.72 -17.96 13.04
CA ARG A 93 -10.40 -18.44 13.51
C ARG A 93 -9.43 -18.70 12.36
N THR A 94 -9.90 -19.40 11.33
CA THR A 94 -9.10 -19.69 10.13
C THR A 94 -8.81 -18.42 9.34
N LEU A 95 -9.78 -17.51 9.26
CA LEU A 95 -9.60 -16.18 8.66
C LEU A 95 -8.46 -15.41 9.32
N SER A 96 -8.41 -15.36 10.66
CA SER A 96 -7.33 -14.70 11.38
C SER A 96 -5.96 -15.30 11.06
N ILE A 97 -5.84 -16.63 11.01
CA ILE A 97 -4.57 -17.30 10.68
C ILE A 97 -4.13 -16.96 9.25
N VAL A 98 -4.99 -17.19 8.25
CA VAL A 98 -4.65 -16.91 6.84
C VAL A 98 -4.32 -15.44 6.64
N THR A 99 -5.07 -14.55 7.31
CA THR A 99 -4.82 -13.10 7.27
C THR A 99 -3.42 -12.76 7.80
N VAL A 100 -2.94 -13.38 8.89
CA VAL A 100 -1.58 -13.15 9.40
C VAL A 100 -0.52 -13.51 8.35
N PHE A 101 -0.67 -14.66 7.67
CA PHE A 101 0.26 -15.06 6.60
C PHE A 101 0.28 -14.09 5.40
N ILE A 102 -0.81 -13.35 5.16
CA ILE A 102 -0.90 -12.34 4.11
C ILE A 102 -0.37 -10.98 4.61
N LEU A 103 -0.64 -10.62 5.88
CA LEU A 103 -0.20 -9.37 6.50
C LEU A 103 1.31 -9.31 6.71
N VAL A 104 1.95 -10.43 7.08
CA VAL A 104 3.41 -10.45 7.33
C VAL A 104 4.19 -10.00 6.08
N PRO A 105 3.97 -10.56 4.87
CA PRO A 105 4.57 -10.06 3.65
C PRO A 105 4.13 -8.64 3.27
N LEU A 106 2.87 -8.26 3.54
CA LEU A 106 2.38 -6.90 3.24
C LEU A 106 3.17 -5.82 3.98
N PHE A 107 3.45 -6.04 5.27
CA PHE A 107 4.16 -5.09 6.14
C PHE A 107 5.67 -5.33 6.23
N THR A 108 6.18 -6.41 5.64
CA THR A 108 7.63 -6.57 5.51
C THR A 108 8.16 -5.57 4.49
N ALA A 109 9.30 -4.97 4.81
CA ALA A 109 9.91 -3.94 3.98
C ALA A 109 10.02 -4.33 2.50
N PHE A 110 9.70 -3.40 1.59
CA PHE A 110 9.81 -3.66 0.14
C PHE A 110 11.24 -4.06 -0.25
N LEU A 111 12.24 -3.49 0.42
CA LEU A 111 13.66 -3.80 0.23
C LEU A 111 14.00 -5.24 0.56
N ILE A 112 13.49 -5.76 1.69
CA ILE A 112 13.74 -7.13 2.13
C ILE A 112 13.14 -8.13 1.13
N ARG A 113 11.90 -7.88 0.68
CA ARG A 113 11.24 -8.72 -0.32
C ARG A 113 11.99 -8.70 -1.65
N THR A 114 12.45 -7.53 -2.07
CA THR A 114 13.22 -7.38 -3.31
C THR A 114 14.58 -8.06 -3.21
N TYR A 115 15.29 -7.91 -2.09
CA TYR A 115 16.53 -8.61 -1.80
C TYR A 115 16.34 -10.13 -1.86
N ALA A 116 15.30 -10.66 -1.21
CA ALA A 116 14.99 -12.08 -1.29
C ALA A 116 14.77 -12.56 -2.73
N TRP A 117 14.12 -11.74 -3.58
CA TRP A 117 13.98 -12.05 -5.01
C TRP A 117 15.30 -11.98 -5.78
N ILE A 118 16.24 -11.09 -5.43
CA ILE A 118 17.61 -11.12 -5.98
C ILE A 118 18.24 -12.48 -5.70
N ILE A 119 18.08 -13.01 -4.50
CA ILE A 119 18.64 -14.30 -4.13
C ILE A 119 17.95 -15.46 -4.86
N ILE A 120 16.62 -15.44 -4.95
CA ILE A 120 15.83 -16.51 -5.56
C ILE A 120 16.08 -16.60 -7.08
N LEU A 121 16.14 -15.45 -7.76
CA LEU A 121 16.27 -15.33 -9.21
C LEU A 121 17.72 -15.22 -9.69
N GLY A 122 18.68 -15.11 -8.77
CA GLY A 122 20.11 -15.03 -9.10
C GLY A 122 20.60 -16.24 -9.91
N ARG A 123 21.77 -16.10 -10.53
CA ARG A 123 22.40 -17.21 -11.28
C ARG A 123 22.63 -18.44 -10.40
N GLU A 124 23.16 -18.22 -9.20
CA GLU A 124 23.32 -19.24 -8.14
C GLU A 124 22.09 -19.34 -7.21
N GLY A 125 20.94 -18.85 -7.69
CA GLY A 125 19.70 -18.76 -6.94
C GLY A 125 18.95 -20.08 -6.88
N ILE A 126 17.92 -20.11 -6.02
CA ILE A 126 17.10 -21.30 -5.78
C ILE A 126 16.50 -21.84 -7.08
N ILE A 127 15.94 -20.97 -7.91
CA ILE A 127 15.24 -21.40 -9.13
C ILE A 127 16.24 -22.03 -10.11
N ASN A 128 17.33 -21.35 -10.42
CA ASN A 128 18.33 -21.84 -11.35
C ASN A 128 18.98 -23.14 -10.86
N ASN A 129 19.36 -23.22 -9.59
CA ASN A 129 19.96 -24.42 -9.02
C ASN A 129 18.99 -25.62 -9.05
N THR A 130 17.70 -25.40 -8.82
CA THR A 130 16.69 -26.47 -8.95
C THR A 130 16.49 -26.88 -10.41
N LEU A 131 16.42 -25.95 -11.36
CA LEU A 131 16.25 -26.27 -12.79
C LEU A 131 17.42 -27.07 -13.36
N VAL A 132 18.66 -26.70 -13.00
CA VAL A 132 19.87 -27.41 -13.40
C VAL A 132 19.93 -28.80 -12.75
N ARG A 133 19.62 -28.92 -11.45
CA ARG A 133 19.59 -30.22 -10.74
C ARG A 133 18.54 -31.19 -11.30
N LEU A 134 17.42 -30.67 -11.78
CA LEU A 134 16.37 -31.47 -12.43
C LEU A 134 16.71 -31.82 -13.88
N GLY A 135 17.81 -31.31 -14.43
CA GLY A 135 18.20 -31.53 -15.82
C GLY A 135 17.30 -30.84 -16.85
N ILE A 136 16.49 -29.86 -16.43
CA ILE A 136 15.58 -29.12 -17.33
C ILE A 136 16.37 -28.13 -18.19
N VAL A 137 17.45 -27.56 -17.65
CA VAL A 137 18.37 -26.65 -18.33
C VAL A 137 19.81 -27.05 -18.07
N SER A 138 20.68 -26.89 -19.06
CA SER A 138 22.12 -27.17 -18.95
C SER A 138 22.90 -26.06 -18.26
N GLU A 139 22.41 -24.82 -18.33
CA GLU A 139 23.05 -23.64 -17.75
C GLU A 139 22.03 -22.73 -17.03
N PRO A 140 22.46 -21.94 -16.04
CA PRO A 140 21.59 -21.01 -15.33
C PRO A 140 20.97 -19.95 -16.26
N LEU A 141 19.65 -19.79 -16.20
CA LEU A 141 18.95 -18.78 -16.98
C LEU A 141 19.21 -17.36 -16.43
N PRO A 142 19.36 -16.34 -17.28
CA PRO A 142 19.51 -14.95 -16.85
C PRO A 142 18.14 -14.37 -16.44
N LEU A 143 17.65 -14.76 -15.25
CA LEU A 143 16.34 -14.32 -14.75
C LEU A 143 16.38 -12.90 -14.17
N LEU A 144 17.46 -12.51 -13.50
CA LEU A 144 17.66 -11.15 -13.00
C LEU A 144 17.98 -10.14 -14.09
N ASN A 145 17.73 -8.86 -13.81
CA ASN A 145 17.88 -7.74 -14.74
C ASN A 145 16.99 -7.89 -15.98
N THR A 146 15.78 -8.43 -15.78
CA THR A 146 14.79 -8.63 -16.83
C THR A 146 13.42 -8.12 -16.40
N THR A 147 12.56 -7.87 -17.38
CA THR A 147 11.14 -7.55 -17.17
C THR A 147 10.44 -8.62 -16.32
N PHE A 148 10.82 -9.89 -16.46
CA PHE A 148 10.22 -11.00 -15.70
C PHE A 148 10.47 -10.86 -14.20
N ALA A 149 11.71 -10.55 -13.80
CA ALA A 149 12.05 -10.34 -12.40
C ALA A 149 11.30 -9.14 -11.80
N VAL A 150 11.18 -8.05 -12.57
CA VAL A 150 10.41 -6.86 -12.17
C VAL A 150 8.94 -7.22 -11.94
N VAL A 151 8.29 -7.90 -12.90
CA VAL A 151 6.88 -8.28 -12.80
C VAL A 151 6.65 -9.22 -11.63
N ILE A 152 7.49 -10.23 -11.39
CA ILE A 152 7.36 -11.13 -10.23
C ILE A 152 7.51 -10.39 -8.91
N GLY A 153 8.56 -9.59 -8.77
CA GLY A 153 8.83 -8.85 -7.54
C GLY A 153 7.71 -7.88 -7.20
N MET A 154 7.22 -7.13 -8.20
CA MET A 154 6.10 -6.21 -8.02
C MET A 154 4.79 -6.96 -7.73
N THR A 155 4.51 -8.05 -8.45
CA THR A 155 3.31 -8.86 -8.21
C THR A 155 3.28 -9.41 -6.78
N HIS A 156 4.41 -9.88 -6.26
CA HIS A 156 4.56 -10.31 -4.87
C HIS A 156 4.19 -9.22 -3.87
N VAL A 157 4.59 -7.99 -4.16
CA VAL A 157 4.25 -6.82 -3.33
C VAL A 157 2.75 -6.52 -3.35
N PHE A 158 2.10 -6.62 -4.52
CA PHE A 158 0.71 -6.17 -4.69
C PHE A 158 -0.36 -7.24 -4.48
N ILE A 159 -0.05 -8.54 -4.51
CA ILE A 159 -1.03 -9.60 -4.21
C ILE A 159 -1.71 -9.41 -2.84
N PRO A 160 -1.00 -9.16 -1.73
CA PRO A 160 -1.65 -8.96 -0.42
C PRO A 160 -2.61 -7.76 -0.43
N MET A 161 -2.21 -6.67 -1.08
CA MET A 161 -3.04 -5.47 -1.24
C MET A 161 -4.29 -5.79 -2.08
N ALA A 162 -4.14 -6.53 -3.19
CA ALA A 162 -5.25 -6.99 -4.01
C ALA A 162 -6.26 -7.81 -3.20
N ILE A 163 -5.76 -8.76 -2.40
CA ILE A 163 -6.59 -9.63 -1.57
C ILE A 163 -7.42 -8.81 -0.58
N PHE A 164 -6.79 -7.90 0.18
CA PHE A 164 -7.52 -7.12 1.20
C PHE A 164 -8.50 -6.13 0.58
N THR A 165 -8.11 -5.45 -0.50
CA THR A 165 -9.00 -4.49 -1.17
C THR A 165 -10.21 -5.20 -1.77
N MET A 166 -10.02 -6.34 -2.45
CA MET A 166 -11.14 -7.15 -2.96
C MET A 166 -12.00 -7.71 -1.82
N PHE A 167 -11.39 -8.33 -0.81
CA PHE A 167 -12.11 -8.92 0.33
C PHE A 167 -13.04 -7.93 1.03
N SER A 168 -12.60 -6.69 1.22
CA SER A 168 -13.38 -5.64 1.91
C SER A 168 -14.71 -5.29 1.22
N SER A 169 -14.80 -5.52 -0.09
CA SER A 169 -16.04 -5.39 -0.87
C SER A 169 -16.82 -6.70 -0.95
N MET A 170 -16.12 -7.83 -1.12
CA MET A 170 -16.70 -9.15 -1.33
C MET A 170 -17.41 -9.69 -0.09
N VAL A 171 -16.94 -9.33 1.11
CA VAL A 171 -17.56 -9.75 2.39
C VAL A 171 -18.99 -9.21 2.58
N ARG A 172 -19.37 -8.15 1.84
CA ARG A 172 -20.72 -7.56 1.87
C ARG A 172 -21.70 -8.25 0.92
N ILE A 173 -21.20 -9.09 0.03
CA ILE A 173 -22.03 -9.78 -0.97
C ILE A 173 -22.64 -11.01 -0.32
N ASP A 174 -23.97 -11.05 -0.25
CA ASP A 174 -24.69 -12.23 0.23
C ASP A 174 -24.47 -13.42 -0.73
N HIS A 175 -23.97 -14.53 -0.21
CA HIS A 175 -23.76 -15.75 -0.98
C HIS A 175 -25.08 -16.41 -1.40
N ASP A 176 -26.22 -15.97 -0.86
CA ASP A 176 -27.56 -16.51 -1.12
C ASP A 176 -28.04 -16.21 -2.53
N PHE A 177 -27.61 -15.09 -3.13
CA PHE A 177 -27.90 -14.81 -4.52
C PHE A 177 -27.35 -15.89 -5.46
N ALA A 178 -26.14 -16.39 -5.18
CA ALA A 178 -25.54 -17.47 -5.96
C ALA A 178 -26.19 -18.83 -5.65
N ARG A 179 -26.75 -19.03 -4.44
CA ARG A 179 -27.53 -20.23 -4.09
C ARG A 179 -28.90 -20.23 -4.76
N ALA A 180 -29.60 -19.10 -4.76
CA ALA A 180 -30.89 -18.91 -5.41
C ALA A 180 -30.80 -19.16 -6.91
N ALA A 181 -29.75 -18.66 -7.58
CA ALA A 181 -29.50 -18.96 -9.00
C ALA A 181 -29.34 -20.46 -9.25
N GLN A 182 -28.68 -21.20 -8.34
CA GLN A 182 -28.53 -22.66 -8.45
C GLN A 182 -29.86 -23.40 -8.27
N ILE A 183 -30.74 -22.92 -7.37
CA ILE A 183 -32.10 -23.46 -7.20
C ILE A 183 -32.93 -23.27 -8.48
N LEU A 184 -32.74 -22.15 -9.17
CA LEU A 184 -33.37 -21.85 -10.46
C LEU A 184 -32.74 -22.58 -11.67
N GLY A 185 -31.83 -23.55 -11.44
CA GLY A 185 -31.24 -24.39 -12.47
C GLY A 185 -29.88 -23.92 -13.01
N ALA A 186 -29.31 -22.83 -12.50
CA ALA A 186 -27.96 -22.42 -12.90
C ALA A 186 -26.90 -23.37 -12.33
N LYS A 187 -25.90 -23.72 -13.13
CA LYS A 187 -24.73 -24.46 -12.62
C LYS A 187 -23.93 -23.57 -11.65
N PRO A 188 -23.19 -24.12 -10.66
CA PRO A 188 -22.42 -23.32 -9.69
C PRO A 188 -21.49 -22.28 -10.33
N ILE A 189 -20.89 -22.61 -11.47
CA ILE A 189 -20.03 -21.71 -12.26
C ILE A 189 -20.84 -20.58 -12.88
N GLN A 190 -22.02 -20.89 -13.43
CA GLN A 190 -22.91 -19.89 -14.01
C GLN A 190 -23.44 -18.95 -12.94
N ALA A 191 -23.82 -19.48 -11.78
CA ALA A 191 -24.20 -18.67 -10.62
C ALA A 191 -23.05 -17.76 -10.14
N PHE A 192 -21.80 -18.27 -10.17
CA PHE A 192 -20.65 -17.44 -9.87
C PHE A 192 -20.43 -16.33 -10.92
N LEU A 193 -20.32 -16.68 -12.21
CA LEU A 193 -19.98 -15.73 -13.28
C LEU A 193 -21.08 -14.71 -13.59
N ARG A 194 -22.36 -15.10 -13.46
CA ARG A 194 -23.50 -14.22 -13.80
C ARG A 194 -24.05 -13.44 -12.63
N VAL A 195 -23.84 -13.93 -11.40
CA VAL A 195 -24.41 -13.31 -10.20
C VAL A 195 -23.30 -12.77 -9.32
N TYR A 196 -22.43 -13.63 -8.79
CA TYR A 196 -21.43 -13.20 -7.80
C TYR A 196 -20.33 -12.30 -8.40
N PHE A 197 -19.71 -12.70 -9.51
CA PHE A 197 -18.59 -11.98 -10.13
C PHE A 197 -18.96 -10.56 -10.56
N PRO A 198 -20.11 -10.30 -11.23
CA PRO A 198 -20.51 -8.95 -11.58
C PRO A 198 -20.76 -8.06 -10.35
N MET A 199 -21.23 -8.65 -9.24
CA MET A 199 -21.38 -7.94 -7.97
C MET A 199 -20.03 -7.64 -7.29
N SER A 200 -18.99 -8.45 -7.53
CA SER A 200 -17.65 -8.22 -6.98
C SER A 200 -16.79 -7.27 -7.83
N LEU A 201 -17.14 -7.06 -9.10
CA LEU A 201 -16.40 -6.19 -10.05
C LEU A 201 -16.08 -4.78 -9.50
N PRO A 202 -16.98 -4.06 -8.81
CA PRO A 202 -16.63 -2.76 -8.23
C PRO A 202 -15.43 -2.83 -7.28
N GLY A 203 -15.30 -3.92 -6.52
CA GLY A 203 -14.15 -4.20 -5.67
C GLY A 203 -12.88 -4.54 -6.43
N VAL A 204 -13.00 -5.34 -7.49
CA VAL A 204 -11.89 -5.68 -8.40
C VAL A 204 -11.35 -4.42 -9.08
N PHE A 205 -12.21 -3.55 -9.60
CA PHE A 205 -11.80 -2.27 -10.19
C PHE A 205 -11.15 -1.35 -9.16
N SER A 206 -11.71 -1.26 -7.95
CA SER A 206 -11.11 -0.48 -6.84
C SER A 206 -9.69 -0.95 -6.53
N ALA A 207 -9.49 -2.26 -6.39
CA ALA A 207 -8.18 -2.87 -6.20
C ALA A 207 -7.24 -2.62 -7.39
N GLY A 208 -7.74 -2.76 -8.61
CA GLY A 208 -6.95 -2.59 -9.83
C GLY A 208 -6.41 -1.17 -10.01
N ILE A 209 -7.27 -0.17 -9.81
CA ILE A 209 -6.89 1.25 -9.88
C ILE A 209 -5.84 1.58 -8.81
N LEU A 210 -6.06 1.11 -7.58
CA LEU A 210 -5.15 1.31 -6.47
C LEU A 210 -3.77 0.72 -6.77
N ILE A 211 -3.72 -0.53 -7.20
CA ILE A 211 -2.47 -1.22 -7.55
C ILE A 211 -1.79 -0.51 -8.73
N PHE A 212 -2.54 -0.12 -9.76
CA PHE A 212 -1.97 0.56 -10.92
C PHE A 212 -1.30 1.88 -10.56
N ILE A 213 -1.97 2.72 -9.75
CA ILE A 213 -1.43 4.01 -9.31
C ILE A 213 -0.14 3.84 -8.51
N VAL A 214 -0.09 2.84 -7.62
CA VAL A 214 1.12 2.57 -6.82
C VAL A 214 2.21 1.94 -7.69
N ALA A 215 1.86 1.06 -8.62
CA ALA A 215 2.80 0.37 -9.50
C ALA A 215 3.53 1.33 -10.45
N ILE A 216 2.86 2.31 -11.06
CA ILE A 216 3.51 3.27 -11.97
C ILE A 216 4.51 4.20 -11.26
N GLY A 217 4.32 4.43 -9.96
CA GLY A 217 5.23 5.20 -9.11
C GLY A 217 6.30 4.36 -8.41
N PHE A 218 6.34 3.05 -8.67
CA PHE A 218 7.17 2.12 -7.90
C PHE A 218 8.65 2.23 -8.30
N TYR A 219 9.53 2.40 -7.32
CA TYR A 219 10.96 2.68 -7.54
C TYR A 219 11.86 1.50 -7.16
N ILE A 220 11.62 0.91 -5.98
CA ILE A 220 12.57 -0.01 -5.32
C ILE A 220 12.82 -1.26 -6.16
N THR A 221 11.75 -1.96 -6.55
CA THR A 221 11.88 -3.26 -7.23
C THR A 221 12.39 -3.14 -8.67
N PRO A 222 11.91 -2.21 -9.53
CA PRO A 222 12.48 -2.02 -10.86
C PRO A 222 13.98 -1.69 -10.81
N ALA A 223 14.39 -0.84 -9.87
CA ALA A 223 15.79 -0.40 -9.74
C ALA A 223 16.74 -1.49 -9.19
N LEU A 224 16.22 -2.59 -8.65
CA LEU A 224 17.02 -3.69 -8.09
C LEU A 224 16.89 -5.01 -8.86
N LEU A 225 15.74 -5.26 -9.50
CA LEU A 225 15.49 -6.49 -10.26
C LEU A 225 15.52 -6.28 -11.78
N GLY A 226 15.33 -5.06 -12.25
CA GLY A 226 15.24 -4.71 -13.67
C GLY A 226 16.59 -4.37 -14.29
N GLY A 227 16.72 -4.61 -15.59
CA GLY A 227 17.87 -4.16 -16.37
C GLY A 227 17.73 -2.70 -16.80
N PRO A 228 18.73 -2.15 -17.52
CA PRO A 228 18.64 -0.78 -18.07
C PRO A 228 17.41 -0.54 -18.96
N SER A 229 16.94 -1.59 -19.67
CA SER A 229 15.73 -1.57 -20.49
C SER A 229 14.42 -1.55 -19.70
N ASP A 230 14.46 -1.91 -18.41
CA ASP A 230 13.29 -1.97 -17.51
C ASP A 230 13.18 -0.74 -16.60
N THR A 231 13.94 0.32 -16.92
CA THR A 231 13.90 1.58 -16.17
C THR A 231 12.49 2.18 -16.21
N MET A 232 11.93 2.45 -15.03
CA MET A 232 10.64 3.12 -14.88
C MET A 232 10.80 4.62 -14.63
N ILE A 233 9.75 5.41 -14.89
CA ILE A 233 9.78 6.87 -14.78
C ILE A 233 10.13 7.36 -13.37
N SER A 234 9.75 6.60 -12.33
CA SER A 234 10.14 6.84 -10.94
C SER A 234 11.67 6.83 -10.76
N GLN A 235 12.36 5.86 -11.35
CA GLN A 235 13.81 5.77 -11.34
C GLN A 235 14.44 6.91 -12.14
N LEU A 236 13.87 7.25 -13.30
CA LEU A 236 14.33 8.40 -14.09
C LEU A 236 14.26 9.70 -13.28
N ILE A 237 13.15 9.97 -12.60
CA ILE A 237 12.96 11.15 -11.74
C ILE A 237 14.07 11.20 -10.67
N VAL A 238 14.29 10.08 -9.97
CA VAL A 238 15.32 10.01 -8.91
C VAL A 238 16.73 10.23 -9.48
N THR A 239 17.06 9.58 -10.60
CA THR A 239 18.37 9.72 -11.25
C THR A 239 18.60 11.15 -11.76
N GLN A 240 17.61 11.76 -12.40
CA GLN A 240 17.72 13.13 -12.89
C GLN A 240 17.99 14.11 -11.75
N MET A 241 17.34 13.91 -10.60
CA MET A 241 17.43 14.84 -9.49
C MET A 241 18.64 14.61 -8.58
N THR A 242 19.03 13.36 -8.34
CA THR A 242 20.11 13.04 -7.39
C THR A 242 21.45 12.77 -8.04
N THR A 243 21.46 12.29 -9.29
CA THR A 243 22.69 11.91 -10.01
C THR A 243 23.05 12.93 -11.07
N LEU A 244 22.09 13.33 -11.90
CA LEU A 244 22.34 14.24 -13.03
C LEU A 244 22.10 15.72 -12.67
N LEU A 245 21.57 16.00 -11.48
CA LEU A 245 21.22 17.34 -10.98
C LEU A 245 20.36 18.17 -11.95
N ASN A 246 19.61 17.50 -12.83
CA ASN A 246 18.71 18.10 -13.81
C ASN A 246 17.31 18.25 -13.20
N PHE A 247 17.13 19.32 -12.44
CA PHE A 247 15.88 19.62 -11.75
C PHE A 247 14.73 19.90 -12.72
N GLU A 248 14.98 20.59 -13.82
CA GLU A 248 13.95 20.96 -14.81
C GLU A 248 13.29 19.73 -15.43
N LEU A 249 14.09 18.78 -15.91
CA LEU A 249 13.58 17.54 -16.49
C LEU A 249 12.96 16.63 -15.43
N SER A 250 13.47 16.66 -14.19
CA SER A 250 12.85 15.96 -13.06
C SER A 250 11.45 16.53 -12.75
N TYR A 251 11.28 17.85 -12.72
CA TYR A 251 9.98 18.49 -12.48
C TYR A 251 8.98 18.15 -13.58
N ALA A 252 9.40 18.23 -14.85
CA ALA A 252 8.56 17.86 -15.98
C ALA A 252 8.16 16.37 -15.93
N SER A 253 9.09 15.46 -15.61
CA SER A 253 8.82 14.02 -15.49
C SER A 253 7.87 13.71 -14.33
N SER A 254 8.06 14.35 -13.17
CA SER A 254 7.15 14.28 -12.02
C SER A 254 5.76 14.78 -12.38
N MET A 255 5.65 15.89 -13.13
CA MET A 255 4.35 16.41 -13.56
C MET A 255 3.65 15.48 -14.55
N VAL A 256 4.38 14.89 -15.50
CA VAL A 256 3.82 13.88 -16.43
C VAL A 256 3.27 12.69 -15.65
N LEU A 257 4.02 12.16 -14.69
CA LEU A 257 3.55 11.07 -13.84
C LEU A 257 2.33 11.48 -13.02
N LEU A 258 2.32 12.69 -12.44
CA LEU A 258 1.16 13.21 -11.69
C LEU A 258 -0.09 13.32 -12.57
N LEU A 259 0.05 13.83 -13.80
CA LEU A 259 -1.03 13.95 -14.76
C LEU A 259 -1.57 12.57 -15.17
N VAL A 260 -0.70 11.59 -15.38
CA VAL A 260 -1.10 10.19 -15.62
C VAL A 260 -1.87 9.63 -14.43
N THR A 261 -1.42 9.90 -13.20
CA THR A 261 -2.13 9.47 -11.99
C THR A 261 -3.50 10.15 -11.88
N ILE A 262 -3.59 11.46 -12.10
CA ILE A 262 -4.86 12.21 -12.11
C ILE A 262 -5.78 11.69 -13.21
N ALA A 263 -5.27 11.42 -14.41
CA ALA A 263 -6.04 10.85 -15.51
C ALA A 263 -6.58 9.46 -15.14
N THR A 264 -5.76 8.62 -14.51
CA THR A 264 -6.18 7.31 -14.00
C THR A 264 -7.30 7.44 -12.96
N LEU A 265 -7.16 8.37 -12.01
CA LEU A 265 -8.18 8.65 -10.99
C LEU A 265 -9.45 9.23 -11.60
N PHE A 266 -9.33 10.10 -12.59
CA PHE A 266 -10.46 10.64 -13.32
C PHE A 266 -11.22 9.52 -14.03
N LEU A 267 -10.52 8.65 -14.76
CA LEU A 267 -11.09 7.46 -15.40
C LEU A 267 -11.74 6.54 -14.37
N ALA A 268 -11.10 6.30 -13.23
CA ALA A 268 -11.66 5.54 -12.11
C ALA A 268 -12.97 6.13 -11.59
N SER A 269 -13.02 7.46 -11.44
CA SER A 269 -14.19 8.19 -10.96
C SER A 269 -15.42 8.07 -11.87
N LEU A 270 -15.23 7.62 -13.12
CA LEU A 270 -16.32 7.32 -14.06
C LEU A 270 -17.05 6.02 -13.69
N PHE A 271 -16.37 5.06 -13.08
CA PHE A 271 -16.90 3.73 -12.76
C PHE A 271 -17.29 3.58 -11.29
N ILE A 272 -16.46 4.11 -10.37
CA ILE A 272 -16.64 3.98 -8.93
C ILE A 272 -16.38 5.32 -8.22
N PRO A 273 -17.08 5.63 -7.11
CA PRO A 273 -16.70 6.74 -6.24
C PRO A 273 -15.26 6.57 -5.75
N LEU A 274 -14.44 7.63 -5.84
CA LEU A 274 -13.02 7.61 -5.41
C LEU A 274 -12.84 7.20 -3.94
N GLU A 275 -13.85 7.42 -3.12
CA GLU A 275 -13.86 7.04 -1.71
C GLU A 275 -13.85 5.52 -1.51
N MET A 276 -14.47 4.77 -2.44
CA MET A 276 -14.51 3.30 -2.38
C MET A 276 -13.14 2.66 -2.55
N ILE A 277 -12.20 3.35 -3.22
CA ILE A 277 -10.84 2.84 -3.47
C ILE A 277 -10.11 2.56 -2.15
N TRP A 278 -10.31 3.43 -1.16
CA TRP A 278 -9.58 3.38 0.11
C TRP A 278 -10.41 2.84 1.27
N SER A 279 -11.74 2.98 1.20
CA SER A 279 -12.62 2.37 2.19
C SER A 279 -14.04 2.17 1.64
N PRO A 280 -14.46 0.92 1.37
CA PRO A 280 -15.81 0.61 0.89
C PRO A 280 -16.92 0.88 1.91
N SER A 281 -16.60 1.02 3.21
CA SER A 281 -17.57 1.44 4.24
C SER A 281 -18.01 2.91 4.08
N ILE A 282 -17.43 3.62 3.11
CA ILE A 282 -17.73 5.02 2.79
C ILE A 282 -18.79 5.15 1.69
N ALA A 283 -19.17 4.04 1.04
CA ALA A 283 -20.19 4.00 0.00
C ALA A 283 -21.55 4.58 0.42
N ASP A 284 -21.89 4.53 1.71
CA ASP A 284 -23.12 5.11 2.28
C ASP A 284 -23.21 6.64 2.18
N LEU A 285 -22.10 7.35 1.87
CA LEU A 285 -22.15 8.78 1.57
C LEU A 285 -22.77 9.08 0.20
N SER A 286 -23.03 8.06 -0.62
CA SER A 286 -23.60 8.20 -1.95
C SER A 286 -25.06 7.74 -2.02
N ASN A 287 -25.94 8.35 -1.22
CA ASN A 287 -27.38 8.39 -1.53
C ASN A 287 -27.63 9.25 -2.77
N ARG A 288 -27.14 8.82 -3.94
CA ARG A 288 -27.50 9.42 -5.23
C ARG A 288 -28.55 8.55 -5.90
N PRO A 289 -29.71 9.11 -6.30
CA PRO A 289 -30.51 8.45 -7.32
C PRO A 289 -29.67 8.31 -8.61
N PRO A 290 -29.88 7.25 -9.41
CA PRO A 290 -29.09 7.01 -10.61
C PRO A 290 -29.22 8.19 -11.58
N GLY A 291 -28.16 9.00 -11.69
CA GLY A 291 -28.15 10.17 -12.57
C GLY A 291 -28.18 9.81 -14.06
N VAL A 292 -28.37 10.83 -14.90
CA VAL A 292 -28.43 10.79 -16.38
C VAL A 292 -27.26 10.00 -17.02
N ARG A 293 -26.10 9.91 -16.34
CA ARG A 293 -24.93 9.07 -16.68
C ARG A 293 -25.19 7.56 -16.71
N SER A 294 -26.29 7.07 -16.12
CA SER A 294 -26.72 5.67 -16.22
C SER A 294 -27.10 5.26 -17.65
N ARG A 295 -27.39 6.21 -18.57
CA ARG A 295 -27.69 5.91 -19.98
C ARG A 295 -26.44 5.60 -20.81
N ALA A 296 -25.34 6.32 -20.59
CA ALA A 296 -24.06 6.06 -21.27
C ALA A 296 -23.44 4.73 -20.81
N LEU A 297 -23.52 4.41 -19.52
CA LEU A 297 -23.11 3.10 -18.99
C LEU A 297 -23.99 1.96 -19.52
N LYS A 298 -25.31 2.19 -19.64
CA LYS A 298 -26.24 1.22 -20.27
C LYS A 298 -26.01 1.06 -21.77
N TRP A 299 -25.42 2.05 -22.43
CA TRP A 299 -25.06 1.98 -23.85
C TRP A 299 -23.73 1.25 -24.04
N ALA A 300 -22.69 1.61 -23.26
CA ALA A 300 -21.43 0.88 -23.24
C ALA A 300 -21.62 -0.60 -22.88
N LYS A 301 -22.47 -0.89 -21.88
CA LYS A 301 -22.84 -2.27 -21.53
C LYS A 301 -23.57 -2.99 -22.67
N ARG A 302 -24.45 -2.32 -23.41
CA ARG A 302 -25.12 -2.91 -24.59
C ARG A 302 -24.18 -3.18 -25.76
N VAL A 303 -23.15 -2.35 -25.95
CA VAL A 303 -22.14 -2.53 -27.00
C VAL A 303 -21.12 -3.61 -26.62
N LEU A 304 -20.77 -3.71 -25.33
CA LEU A 304 -19.82 -4.69 -24.81
C LEU A 304 -20.45 -6.04 -24.45
N ASP A 305 -21.76 -6.12 -24.24
CA ASP A 305 -22.48 -7.36 -23.89
C ASP A 305 -22.18 -8.55 -24.82
N PRO A 306 -22.17 -8.44 -26.16
CA PRO A 306 -21.83 -9.59 -27.02
C PRO A 306 -20.38 -10.05 -26.85
N LEU A 307 -19.46 -9.13 -26.57
CA LEU A 307 -18.03 -9.41 -26.34
C LEU A 307 -17.81 -10.01 -24.93
N LEU A 308 -18.55 -9.52 -23.95
CA LEU A 308 -18.61 -10.07 -22.59
C LEU A 308 -19.20 -11.47 -22.57
N VAL A 309 -20.27 -11.73 -23.35
CA VAL A 309 -20.86 -13.07 -23.50
C VAL A 309 -19.88 -14.01 -24.19
N ALA A 310 -19.16 -13.55 -25.22
CA ALA A 310 -18.11 -14.35 -25.88
C ALA A 310 -16.97 -14.73 -24.92
N ILE A 311 -16.50 -13.77 -24.12
CA ILE A 311 -15.53 -14.00 -23.02
C ILE A 311 -16.13 -14.92 -21.96
N GLU A 312 -17.40 -14.77 -21.60
CA GLU A 312 -18.11 -15.61 -20.63
C GLU A 312 -18.18 -17.07 -21.10
N THR A 313 -18.47 -17.32 -22.39
CA THR A 313 -18.41 -18.66 -23.00
C THR A 313 -17.00 -19.22 -23.04
N LEU A 314 -15.99 -18.41 -23.38
CA LEU A 314 -14.59 -18.84 -23.43
C LEU A 314 -14.10 -19.23 -22.03
N ILE A 315 -14.40 -18.40 -21.01
CA ILE A 315 -14.11 -18.69 -19.61
C ILE A 315 -14.89 -19.93 -19.15
N HIS A 316 -16.15 -20.10 -19.56
CA HIS A 316 -16.97 -21.26 -19.20
C HIS A 316 -16.40 -22.58 -19.78
N VAL A 317 -15.83 -22.54 -20.98
CA VAL A 317 -15.15 -23.69 -21.60
C VAL A 317 -13.82 -23.98 -20.91
N MET A 318 -13.03 -22.95 -20.58
CA MET A 318 -11.73 -23.11 -19.92
C MET A 318 -11.83 -23.53 -18.44
N THR A 319 -12.88 -23.13 -17.73
CA THR A 319 -13.03 -23.39 -16.28
C THR A 319 -13.90 -24.60 -15.92
N LYS A 320 -14.47 -25.27 -16.93
CA LYS A 320 -15.30 -26.49 -16.81
C LYS A 320 -14.68 -27.61 -15.94
N PRO A 321 -13.35 -27.86 -15.94
CA PRO A 321 -12.74 -28.90 -15.11
C PRO A 321 -12.41 -28.46 -13.67
N LEU A 322 -12.35 -27.16 -13.39
CA LEU A 322 -11.75 -26.60 -12.16
C LEU A 322 -12.77 -26.31 -11.05
N LEU A 323 -14.07 -26.35 -11.32
CA LEU A 323 -15.10 -25.80 -10.44
C LEU A 323 -16.12 -26.86 -9.99
N THR A 324 -15.62 -27.88 -9.30
CA THR A 324 -16.46 -28.87 -8.60
C THR A 324 -16.93 -28.35 -7.23
N ARG A 325 -18.00 -28.96 -6.71
CA ARG A 325 -18.68 -28.65 -5.43
C ARG A 325 -17.75 -28.74 -4.19
N LYS A 326 -16.54 -29.30 -4.31
CA LYS A 326 -15.55 -29.42 -3.23
C LYS A 326 -14.50 -28.32 -3.35
N SER A 327 -14.50 -27.39 -2.38
CA SER A 327 -13.60 -26.23 -2.26
C SER A 327 -12.10 -26.56 -2.07
N ARG A 328 -11.65 -27.80 -2.33
CA ARG A 328 -10.28 -28.28 -2.07
C ARG A 328 -9.24 -27.61 -2.99
N TRP A 329 -9.59 -27.37 -4.24
CA TRP A 329 -8.68 -26.69 -5.18
C TRP A 329 -8.45 -25.22 -4.79
N LEU A 330 -9.47 -24.50 -4.28
CA LEU A 330 -9.34 -23.13 -3.76
C LEU A 330 -8.36 -23.07 -2.59
N TRP A 331 -8.41 -24.08 -1.71
CA TRP A 331 -7.45 -24.22 -0.63
C TRP A 331 -6.03 -24.51 -1.15
N ALA A 332 -5.88 -25.44 -2.09
CA ALA A 332 -4.59 -25.72 -2.71
C ALA A 332 -3.99 -24.48 -3.38
N TYR A 333 -4.81 -23.75 -4.15
CA TYR A 333 -4.43 -22.48 -4.77
C TYR A 333 -4.01 -21.43 -3.73
N THR A 334 -4.80 -21.29 -2.67
CA THR A 334 -4.48 -20.35 -1.57
C THR A 334 -3.18 -20.73 -0.91
N ILE A 335 -2.92 -22.01 -0.65
CA ILE A 335 -1.66 -22.49 -0.11
C ILE A 335 -0.50 -22.13 -1.04
N VAL A 336 -0.63 -22.33 -2.36
CA VAL A 336 0.40 -21.92 -3.33
C VAL A 336 0.67 -20.42 -3.27
N VAL A 337 -0.37 -19.58 -3.20
CA VAL A 337 -0.21 -18.13 -3.06
C VAL A 337 0.45 -17.78 -1.72
N LEU A 338 0.07 -18.41 -0.61
CA LEU A 338 0.70 -18.18 0.70
C LEU A 338 2.18 -18.59 0.68
N VAL A 339 2.51 -19.71 0.03
CA VAL A 339 3.91 -20.13 -0.16
C VAL A 339 4.65 -19.12 -1.01
N PHE A 340 4.09 -18.66 -2.13
CA PHE A 340 4.69 -17.60 -2.94
C PHE A 340 4.94 -16.31 -2.14
N LEU A 341 4.01 -15.92 -1.29
CA LEU A 341 4.13 -14.72 -0.45
C LEU A 341 5.19 -14.86 0.66
N THR A 342 5.28 -16.03 1.28
CA THR A 342 6.18 -16.27 2.43
C THR A 342 7.55 -16.83 2.08
N ALA A 343 7.70 -17.50 0.94
CA ALA A 343 8.96 -18.13 0.52
C ALA A 343 10.14 -17.15 0.51
N PRO A 344 10.04 -15.91 -0.04
CA PRO A 344 11.15 -14.96 0.02
C PRO A 344 11.60 -14.64 1.45
N LEU A 345 10.67 -14.57 2.40
CA LEU A 345 10.98 -14.32 3.80
C LEU A 345 11.70 -15.53 4.42
N ILE A 346 11.24 -16.74 4.11
CA ILE A 346 11.87 -17.99 4.59
C ILE A 346 13.30 -18.11 4.07
N VAL A 347 13.53 -17.79 2.79
CA VAL A 347 14.85 -17.85 2.15
C VAL A 347 15.85 -16.95 2.87
N VAL A 348 15.44 -15.71 3.17
CA VAL A 348 16.23 -14.75 3.93
C VAL A 348 16.54 -15.26 5.34
N VAL A 349 15.55 -15.83 6.02
CA VAL A 349 15.73 -16.43 7.36
C VAL A 349 16.75 -17.56 7.31
N VAL A 350 16.62 -18.49 6.36
CA VAL A 350 17.56 -19.61 6.20
C VAL A 350 18.97 -19.12 5.92
N LEU A 351 19.14 -18.12 5.05
CA LEU A 351 20.45 -17.59 4.68
C LEU A 351 21.13 -16.78 5.79
N SER A 352 20.35 -16.23 6.74
CA SER A 352 20.92 -15.54 7.90
C SER A 352 21.77 -16.45 8.81
N PHE A 353 21.63 -17.77 8.66
CA PHE A 353 22.42 -18.78 9.36
C PHE A 353 23.48 -19.45 8.49
N SER A 354 23.82 -18.88 7.33
CA SER A 354 24.80 -19.48 6.40
C SER A 354 26.24 -19.33 6.89
N SER A 355 27.04 -20.40 6.78
CA SER A 355 28.50 -20.37 6.97
C SER A 355 29.28 -19.77 5.79
N SER A 356 28.64 -19.51 4.64
CA SER A 356 29.28 -18.96 3.44
C SER A 356 29.42 -17.44 3.48
N SER A 357 30.50 -16.92 2.86
CA SER A 357 30.72 -15.46 2.70
C SER A 357 29.89 -14.86 1.58
N PHE A 358 29.37 -15.71 0.70
CA PHE A 358 28.52 -15.35 -0.42
C PHE A 358 27.11 -15.89 -0.20
N VAL A 359 26.15 -15.24 -0.84
CA VAL A 359 24.79 -15.77 -0.91
C VAL A 359 24.77 -16.96 -1.86
N VAL A 360 24.71 -18.16 -1.27
CA VAL A 360 24.59 -19.43 -1.99
C VAL A 360 23.47 -20.24 -1.36
N PHE A 361 22.61 -20.81 -2.19
CA PHE A 361 21.53 -21.68 -1.73
C PHE A 361 21.61 -23.08 -2.36
N PRO A 362 21.48 -24.17 -1.58
CA PRO A 362 21.30 -24.20 -0.12
C PRO A 362 22.56 -23.74 0.63
N PRO A 363 22.43 -23.20 1.86
CA PRO A 363 23.60 -22.84 2.68
C PRO A 363 24.51 -24.05 2.90
N PRO A 364 25.84 -23.91 2.79
CA PRO A 364 26.77 -25.05 2.93
C PRO A 364 26.89 -25.54 4.38
N GLY A 365 26.56 -24.71 5.37
CA GLY A 365 26.55 -25.07 6.78
C GLY A 365 25.84 -24.02 7.63
N PHE A 366 25.56 -24.38 8.88
CA PHE A 366 24.95 -23.49 9.87
C PHE A 366 26.01 -22.69 10.62
N SER A 367 25.81 -21.39 10.78
CA SER A 367 26.70 -20.49 11.53
C SER A 367 25.95 -19.27 12.07
N LEU A 368 26.36 -18.80 13.26
CA LEU A 368 25.88 -17.56 13.88
C LEU A 368 26.79 -16.35 13.60
N ARG A 369 27.87 -16.52 12.82
CA ARG A 369 28.87 -15.47 12.56
C ARG A 369 28.27 -14.16 12.04
N TRP A 370 27.19 -14.23 11.27
CA TRP A 370 26.53 -13.05 10.72
C TRP A 370 25.66 -12.33 11.75
N TRP A 371 25.13 -13.06 12.74
CA TRP A 371 24.50 -12.46 13.92
C TRP A 371 25.52 -11.74 14.79
N GLU A 372 26.70 -12.33 15.00
CA GLU A 372 27.82 -11.67 15.69
C GLU A 372 28.33 -10.45 14.91
N SER A 373 28.47 -10.57 13.59
CA SER A 373 28.86 -9.47 12.72
C SER A 373 27.84 -8.33 12.76
N LEU A 374 26.53 -8.62 12.70
CA LEU A 374 25.48 -7.61 12.84
C LEU A 374 25.49 -6.97 14.24
N ALA A 375 25.71 -7.76 15.27
CA ALA A 375 25.82 -7.29 16.65
C ALA A 375 27.07 -6.42 16.91
N ASN A 376 28.08 -6.47 16.03
CA ASN A 376 29.26 -5.62 16.09
C ASN A 376 29.24 -4.48 15.06
N ALA A 377 28.24 -4.45 14.16
CA ALA A 377 28.10 -3.44 13.11
C ALA A 377 27.49 -2.14 13.67
N THR A 378 28.34 -1.23 14.14
CA THR A 378 27.92 0.03 14.79
C THR A 378 27.10 0.95 13.87
N ASP A 379 27.36 0.93 12.57
CA ASP A 379 26.61 1.65 11.55
C ASP A 379 25.17 1.12 11.38
N TRP A 380 24.99 -0.19 11.38
CA TRP A 380 23.67 -0.84 11.35
C TRP A 380 22.89 -0.58 12.62
N GLN A 381 23.54 -0.63 13.79
CA GLN A 381 22.92 -0.30 15.08
C GLN A 381 22.45 1.15 15.13
N ALA A 382 23.30 2.10 14.71
CA ALA A 382 22.95 3.51 14.64
C ALA A 382 21.76 3.75 13.70
N SER A 383 21.75 3.11 12.53
CA SER A 383 20.65 3.20 11.55
C SER A 383 19.35 2.63 12.08
N PHE A 384 19.40 1.51 12.81
CA PHE A 384 18.24 0.89 13.47
C PHE A 384 17.65 1.79 14.56
N LEU A 385 18.50 2.33 15.45
CA LEU A 385 18.07 3.23 16.53
C LEU A 385 17.50 4.53 15.97
N PHE A 386 18.16 5.11 14.96
CA PHE A 386 17.68 6.31 14.28
C PHE A 386 16.30 6.09 13.65
N SER A 387 16.11 4.96 12.96
CA SER A 387 14.82 4.62 12.32
C SER A 387 13.73 4.32 13.32
N THR A 388 14.07 3.70 14.45
CA THR A 388 13.13 3.47 15.55
C THR A 388 12.68 4.80 16.15
N LYS A 389 13.61 5.73 16.41
CA LYS A 389 13.31 7.07 16.91
C LYS A 389 12.46 7.88 15.92
N LEU A 390 12.84 7.88 14.64
CA LEU A 390 12.11 8.56 13.57
C LEU A 390 10.71 7.97 13.41
N GLY A 391 10.60 6.63 13.37
CA GLY A 391 9.35 5.89 13.26
C GLY A 391 8.40 6.16 14.42
N LEU A 392 8.88 6.09 15.67
CA LEU A 392 8.05 6.35 16.85
C LEU A 392 7.56 7.79 16.91
N THR A 393 8.43 8.76 16.57
CA THR A 393 8.09 10.18 16.55
C THR A 393 7.04 10.47 15.47
N SER A 394 7.26 9.94 14.26
CA SER A 394 6.33 10.09 13.13
C SER A 394 5.01 9.40 13.41
N ALA A 395 5.02 8.21 14.00
CA ALA A 395 3.82 7.48 14.39
C ALA A 395 2.99 8.24 15.43
N LEU A 396 3.64 8.78 16.46
CA LEU A 396 2.97 9.57 17.49
C LEU A 396 2.27 10.80 16.90
N LEU A 397 3.01 11.59 16.11
CA LEU A 397 2.47 12.80 15.49
C LEU A 397 1.38 12.48 14.46
N ALA A 398 1.59 11.48 13.60
CA ALA A 398 0.60 11.04 12.63
C ALA A 398 -0.66 10.51 13.31
N THR A 399 -0.53 9.80 14.43
CA THR A 399 -1.66 9.30 15.22
C THR A 399 -2.48 10.46 15.80
N ILE A 400 -1.81 11.47 16.36
CA ILE A 400 -2.48 12.67 16.90
C ILE A 400 -3.20 13.42 15.78
N ILE A 401 -2.48 13.82 14.73
CA ILE A 401 -2.99 14.61 13.61
C ILE A 401 -4.10 13.84 12.87
N GLY A 402 -3.87 12.57 12.56
CA GLY A 402 -4.81 11.71 11.85
C GLY A 402 -6.04 11.38 12.67
N THR A 403 -5.92 11.18 13.99
CA THR A 403 -7.09 10.99 14.86
C THR A 403 -7.94 12.25 14.91
N MET A 404 -7.33 13.41 15.15
CA MET A 404 -8.04 14.71 15.12
C MET A 404 -8.73 14.92 13.76
N GLY A 405 -8.00 14.68 12.68
CA GLY A 405 -8.52 14.71 11.31
C GLY A 405 -9.72 13.78 11.11
N ALA A 406 -9.63 12.53 11.56
CA ALA A 406 -10.71 11.55 11.46
C ALA A 406 -11.97 11.97 12.25
N PHE A 407 -11.81 12.48 13.47
CA PHE A 407 -12.92 13.03 14.26
C PHE A 407 -13.64 14.15 13.51
N TRP A 408 -12.89 15.07 12.93
CA TRP A 408 -13.46 16.15 12.13
C TRP A 408 -14.16 15.64 10.87
N LEU A 409 -13.49 14.78 10.09
CA LEU A 409 -14.03 14.26 8.84
C LEU A 409 -15.27 13.40 9.04
N VAL A 410 -15.35 12.62 10.12
CA VAL A 410 -16.54 11.80 10.40
C VAL A 410 -17.71 12.67 10.84
N ARG A 411 -17.47 13.63 11.74
CA ARG A 411 -18.54 14.42 12.39
C ARG A 411 -18.93 15.70 11.64
N THR A 412 -18.15 16.13 10.65
CA THR A 412 -18.46 17.33 9.87
C THR A 412 -19.74 17.14 9.06
N THR A 413 -20.55 18.19 9.00
CA THR A 413 -21.77 18.31 8.18
C THR A 413 -21.59 19.30 7.03
N LEU A 414 -20.35 19.75 6.80
CA LEU A 414 -20.05 20.70 5.72
C LEU A 414 -20.42 20.10 4.36
N PRO A 415 -20.98 20.89 3.42
CA PRO A 415 -21.34 20.40 2.10
C PRO A 415 -20.12 19.89 1.30
N ILE A 416 -18.92 20.41 1.62
CA ILE A 416 -17.65 20.01 1.01
C ILE A 416 -16.98 18.79 1.69
N LYS A 417 -17.66 18.10 2.61
CA LYS A 417 -17.12 16.93 3.36
C LYS A 417 -16.42 15.91 2.47
N ARG A 418 -16.98 15.62 1.29
CA ARG A 418 -16.40 14.69 0.31
C ARG A 418 -15.03 15.16 -0.17
N ALA A 419 -14.93 16.42 -0.58
CA ALA A 419 -13.68 17.02 -1.04
C ALA A 419 -12.64 17.03 0.09
N LEU A 420 -13.04 17.35 1.32
CA LEU A 420 -12.17 17.31 2.49
C LEU A 420 -11.64 15.90 2.78
N PHE A 421 -12.49 14.89 2.65
CA PHE A 421 -12.09 13.50 2.83
C PHE A 421 -11.09 13.07 1.75
N LEU A 422 -11.37 13.34 0.47
CA LEU A 422 -10.44 13.04 -0.63
C LEU A 422 -9.12 13.81 -0.50
N PHE A 423 -9.17 15.08 -0.10
CA PHE A 423 -7.98 15.88 0.18
C PHE A 423 -7.13 15.26 1.29
N SER A 424 -7.77 14.73 2.33
CA SER A 424 -7.08 14.07 3.44
C SER A 424 -6.42 12.74 3.04
N LEU A 425 -6.92 12.09 2.00
CA LEU A 425 -6.34 10.86 1.43
C LEU A 425 -5.39 11.13 0.26
N SER A 426 -5.28 12.37 -0.21
CA SER A 426 -4.46 12.73 -1.38
C SER A 426 -2.98 12.33 -1.29
N PRO A 427 -2.30 12.29 -0.12
CA PRO A 427 -0.92 11.78 -0.06
C PRO A 427 -0.78 10.33 -0.50
N LEU A 428 -1.83 9.50 -0.39
CA LEU A 428 -1.83 8.13 -0.88
C LEU A 428 -2.06 8.04 -2.40
N MET A 429 -2.65 9.08 -2.97
CA MET A 429 -2.99 9.16 -4.39
C MET A 429 -1.81 9.69 -5.20
N VAL A 430 -0.99 10.56 -4.62
CA VAL A 430 0.21 11.10 -5.26
C VAL A 430 1.35 10.08 -5.13
N PRO A 431 2.01 9.69 -6.23
CA PRO A 431 3.19 8.83 -6.19
C PRO A 431 4.24 9.33 -5.21
N VAL A 432 4.77 8.44 -4.36
CA VAL A 432 5.70 8.79 -3.27
C VAL A 432 6.94 9.51 -3.78
N VAL A 433 7.45 9.15 -4.97
CA VAL A 433 8.59 9.83 -5.59
C VAL A 433 8.30 11.32 -5.87
N ILE A 434 7.06 11.67 -6.22
CA ILE A 434 6.66 13.06 -6.46
C ILE A 434 6.57 13.80 -5.13
N VAL A 435 6.00 13.17 -4.09
CA VAL A 435 5.98 13.75 -2.74
C VAL A 435 7.41 14.00 -2.25
N ALA A 436 8.30 13.01 -2.33
CA ALA A 436 9.68 13.11 -1.87
C ALA A 436 10.47 14.20 -2.62
N THR A 437 10.38 14.26 -3.96
CA THR A 437 11.04 15.30 -4.76
C THR A 437 10.46 16.69 -4.50
N SER A 438 9.15 16.78 -4.29
CA SER A 438 8.51 18.07 -3.99
C SER A 438 8.95 18.60 -2.61
N LEU A 439 8.99 17.72 -1.61
CA LEU A 439 9.45 18.04 -0.27
C LEU A 439 10.92 18.44 -0.27
N TYR A 440 11.77 17.76 -1.05
CA TYR A 440 13.18 18.11 -1.17
C TYR A 440 13.38 19.59 -1.52
N VAL A 441 12.71 20.05 -2.59
CA VAL A 441 12.82 21.42 -3.08
C VAL A 441 12.24 22.41 -2.07
N PHE A 442 11.11 22.06 -1.47
CA PHE A 442 10.44 22.91 -0.51
C PHE A 442 11.24 23.07 0.79
N GLU A 443 11.67 21.96 1.39
CA GLU A 443 12.44 21.95 2.63
C GLU A 443 13.81 22.61 2.48
N ALA A 444 14.41 22.54 1.30
CA ALA A 444 15.62 23.28 0.98
C ALA A 444 15.38 24.81 1.09
N ARG A 445 14.24 25.30 0.57
CA ARG A 445 13.90 26.73 0.60
C ARG A 445 13.60 27.25 2.00
N ILE A 446 12.92 26.45 2.83
CA ILE A 446 12.63 26.82 4.22
C ILE A 446 13.77 26.42 5.19
N HIS A 447 14.91 25.94 4.68
CA HIS A 447 16.12 25.59 5.43
C HIS A 447 15.92 24.52 6.52
N VAL A 448 14.99 23.59 6.31
CA VAL A 448 14.77 22.44 7.22
C VAL A 448 15.24 21.11 6.61
N LEU A 449 15.66 21.11 5.35
CA LEU A 449 16.21 19.92 4.67
C LEU A 449 17.42 19.37 5.44
N GLY A 450 17.48 18.05 5.60
CA GLY A 450 18.57 17.40 6.33
C GLY A 450 18.47 17.53 7.86
N SER A 451 17.39 18.11 8.38
CA SER A 451 17.08 18.10 9.80
C SER A 451 16.21 16.90 10.18
N PHE A 452 16.28 16.48 11.45
CA PHE A 452 15.37 15.47 11.98
C PHE A 452 13.89 15.90 11.87
N LEU A 453 13.61 17.19 11.97
CA LEU A 453 12.24 17.72 11.85
C LEU A 453 11.70 17.59 10.42
N GLY A 454 12.50 17.94 9.41
CA GLY A 454 12.12 17.77 7.99
C GLY A 454 11.81 16.31 7.66
N LEU A 455 12.69 15.40 8.10
CA LEU A 455 12.44 13.95 7.99
C LEU A 455 11.13 13.52 8.66
N VAL A 456 10.88 13.95 9.90
CA VAL A 456 9.62 13.64 10.60
C VAL A 456 8.41 14.16 9.83
N LEU A 457 8.46 15.37 9.28
CA LEU A 457 7.34 15.97 8.54
C LEU A 457 7.01 15.20 7.26
N GLY A 458 8.03 14.80 6.50
CA GLY A 458 7.83 13.94 5.32
C GLY A 458 7.24 12.58 5.66
N HIS A 459 7.71 11.95 6.75
CA HIS A 459 7.18 10.64 7.18
C HIS A 459 5.75 10.75 7.77
N VAL A 460 5.44 11.82 8.50
CA VAL A 460 4.09 12.09 9.03
C VAL A 460 3.10 12.31 7.89
N LEU A 461 3.49 13.04 6.83
CA LEU A 461 2.63 13.29 5.67
C LEU A 461 2.14 11.99 5.01
N LEU A 462 3.01 11.00 4.87
CA LEU A 462 2.67 9.69 4.29
C LEU A 462 1.90 8.78 5.25
N SER A 463 2.09 8.95 6.56
CA SER A 463 1.51 8.08 7.58
C SER A 463 0.10 8.50 8.02
N VAL A 464 -0.20 9.80 8.00
CA VAL A 464 -1.49 10.37 8.45
C VAL A 464 -2.72 9.78 7.74
N PRO A 465 -2.74 9.57 6.42
CA PRO A 465 -3.91 9.01 5.75
C PRO A 465 -4.30 7.61 6.24
N TYR A 466 -3.32 6.75 6.56
CA TYR A 466 -3.57 5.42 7.12
C TYR A 466 -4.24 5.51 8.49
N VAL A 467 -3.78 6.44 9.35
CA VAL A 467 -4.42 6.72 10.64
C VAL A 467 -5.85 7.20 10.43
N ILE A 468 -6.08 8.11 9.48
CA ILE A 468 -7.42 8.64 9.18
C ILE A 468 -8.37 7.51 8.77
N VAL A 469 -7.94 6.60 7.89
CA VAL A 469 -8.78 5.48 7.43
C VAL A 469 -9.16 4.57 8.60
N VAL A 470 -8.20 4.19 9.44
CA VAL A 470 -8.46 3.31 10.59
C VAL A 470 -9.35 3.98 11.64
N MET A 471 -9.03 5.21 12.00
CA MET A 471 -9.79 5.94 13.02
C MET A 471 -11.18 6.33 12.52
N ALA A 472 -11.34 6.68 11.24
CA ALA A 472 -12.66 6.96 10.68
C ALA A 472 -13.55 5.71 10.64
N ALA A 473 -12.99 4.53 10.36
CA ALA A 473 -13.73 3.28 10.43
C ALA A 473 -14.17 2.96 11.86
N ALA A 474 -13.27 3.12 12.84
CA ALA A 474 -13.58 2.89 14.25
C ALA A 474 -14.63 3.88 14.80
N LEU A 475 -14.53 5.16 14.43
CA LEU A 475 -15.47 6.21 14.84
C LEU A 475 -16.87 6.00 14.27
N ARG A 476 -17.01 5.38 13.09
CA ARG A 476 -18.32 5.08 12.50
C ARG A 476 -18.98 3.84 13.09
N GLY A 477 -18.18 2.89 13.56
CA GLY A 477 -18.70 1.72 14.28
C GLY A 477 -19.04 2.01 15.75
N PHE A 478 -18.74 3.21 16.24
CA PHE A 478 -18.96 3.63 17.61
C PHE A 478 -20.36 4.23 17.79
N ASP A 479 -21.07 3.83 18.85
CA ASP A 479 -22.39 4.39 19.19
C ASP A 479 -22.25 5.77 19.85
N GLU A 480 -22.66 6.81 19.13
CA GLU A 480 -22.66 8.19 19.61
C GLU A 480 -23.57 8.41 20.83
N MET A 481 -24.53 7.51 21.10
CA MET A 481 -25.42 7.62 22.25
C MET A 481 -24.68 7.55 23.59
N LEU A 482 -23.54 6.85 23.64
CA LEU A 482 -22.70 6.80 24.84
C LEU A 482 -22.12 8.17 25.20
N GLU A 483 -21.76 8.98 24.21
CA GLU A 483 -21.28 10.36 24.44
C GLU A 483 -22.41 11.26 24.92
N ARG A 484 -23.61 11.10 24.33
CA ARG A 484 -24.80 11.89 24.71
C ARG A 484 -25.25 11.54 26.12
N ALA A 485 -25.27 10.26 26.49
CA ALA A 485 -25.60 9.81 27.83
C ALA A 485 -24.64 10.39 28.89
N ALA A 486 -23.33 10.33 28.64
CA ALA A 486 -22.34 10.94 29.53
C ALA A 486 -22.54 12.46 29.67
N ALA A 487 -22.86 13.15 28.58
CA ALA A 487 -23.14 14.58 28.60
C ALA A 487 -24.42 14.93 29.39
N VAL A 488 -25.48 14.11 29.29
CA VAL A 488 -26.72 14.27 30.08
C VAL A 488 -26.43 14.12 31.58
N HIS A 489 -25.50 13.25 31.96
CA HIS A 489 -25.02 13.12 33.35
C HIS A 489 -24.02 14.22 33.78
N GLY A 490 -23.88 15.30 33.01
CA GLY A 490 -23.07 16.46 33.37
C GLY A 490 -21.60 16.39 32.98
N ALA A 491 -21.17 15.35 32.24
CA ALA A 491 -19.79 15.27 31.78
C ALA A 491 -19.49 16.36 30.73
N ARG A 492 -18.43 17.14 30.96
CA ARG A 492 -17.94 18.15 30.01
C ARG A 492 -17.33 17.46 28.78
N PRO A 493 -17.25 18.12 27.60
CA PRO A 493 -16.74 17.50 26.37
C PRO A 493 -15.35 16.84 26.48
N THR A 494 -14.45 17.41 27.28
CA THR A 494 -13.13 16.83 27.54
C THR A 494 -13.19 15.58 28.43
N GLN A 495 -14.14 15.53 29.37
CA GLN A 495 -14.40 14.35 30.19
C GLN A 495 -15.02 13.24 29.34
N VAL A 496 -16.00 13.56 28.48
CA VAL A 496 -16.58 12.60 27.52
C VAL A 496 -15.49 12.02 26.62
N LEU A 497 -14.65 12.87 26.03
CA LEU A 497 -13.53 12.43 25.19
C LEU A 497 -12.57 11.49 25.95
N ARG A 498 -12.13 11.89 27.16
CA ARG A 498 -11.12 11.17 27.92
C ARG A 498 -11.62 9.88 28.56
N LEU A 499 -12.86 9.87 29.04
CA LEU A 499 -13.41 8.78 29.86
C LEU A 499 -14.33 7.83 29.08
N VAL A 500 -14.90 8.27 27.96
CA VAL A 500 -15.81 7.45 27.14
C VAL A 500 -15.19 7.18 25.78
N THR A 501 -14.92 8.22 24.99
CA THR A 501 -14.57 8.05 23.59
C THR A 501 -13.18 7.42 23.39
N LEU A 502 -12.13 7.97 24.02
CA LEU A 502 -10.76 7.47 23.85
C LEU A 502 -10.55 6.04 24.40
N PRO A 503 -11.10 5.65 25.57
CA PRO A 503 -11.00 4.27 26.05
C PRO A 503 -11.62 3.26 25.09
N ILE A 504 -12.77 3.58 24.50
CA ILE A 504 -13.45 2.71 23.52
C ILE A 504 -12.66 2.66 22.21
N LEU A 505 -12.11 3.79 21.75
CA LEU A 505 -11.30 3.84 20.54
C LEU A 505 -9.85 3.35 20.73
N LYS A 506 -9.42 3.04 21.95
CA LYS A 506 -8.04 2.66 22.27
C LYS A 506 -7.48 1.52 21.40
N PRO A 507 -8.22 0.43 21.10
CA PRO A 507 -7.70 -0.62 20.21
C PRO A 507 -7.43 -0.10 18.78
N ALA A 508 -8.31 0.77 18.27
CA ALA A 508 -8.13 1.39 16.97
C ALA A 508 -6.96 2.38 16.97
N LEU A 509 -6.79 3.14 18.04
CA LEU A 509 -5.68 4.09 18.21
C LEU A 509 -4.32 3.37 18.20
N VAL A 510 -4.20 2.26 18.94
CA VAL A 510 -2.97 1.46 18.96
C VAL A 510 -2.71 0.84 17.59
N THR A 511 -3.74 0.32 16.93
CA THR A 511 -3.62 -0.24 15.58
C THR A 511 -3.17 0.83 14.57
N ALA A 512 -3.78 2.01 14.59
CA ALA A 512 -3.43 3.13 13.72
C ALA A 512 -1.99 3.62 13.97
N GLY A 513 -1.57 3.72 15.24
CA GLY A 513 -0.21 4.11 15.59
C GLY A 513 0.84 3.09 15.18
N LEU A 514 0.56 1.80 15.32
CA LEU A 514 1.44 0.74 14.83
C LEU A 514 1.55 0.74 13.31
N LEU A 515 0.45 0.98 12.59
CA LEU A 515 0.49 1.14 11.13
C LEU A 515 1.32 2.36 10.72
N ALA A 516 1.12 3.50 11.38
CA ALA A 516 1.92 4.70 11.11
C ALA A 516 3.41 4.48 11.39
N PHE A 517 3.74 3.73 12.45
CA PHE A 517 5.12 3.32 12.74
C PHE A 517 5.68 2.45 11.61
N LEU A 518 4.97 1.40 11.21
CA LEU A 518 5.42 0.48 10.15
C LEU A 518 5.59 1.20 8.81
N THR A 519 4.65 2.10 8.46
CA THR A 519 4.76 2.94 7.26
C THR A 519 6.00 3.82 7.31
N SER A 520 6.26 4.52 8.42
CA SER A 520 7.44 5.36 8.57
C SER A 520 8.75 4.55 8.62
N PHE A 521 8.72 3.33 9.17
CA PHE A 521 9.90 2.49 9.37
C PHE A 521 10.40 1.88 8.05
N ASP A 522 9.50 1.65 7.09
CA ASP A 522 9.81 1.14 5.74
C ASP A 522 10.03 2.24 4.69
N GLU A 523 9.88 3.52 5.06
CA GLU A 523 9.91 4.60 4.07
C GLU A 523 11.35 4.93 3.61
N LEU A 524 11.67 4.51 2.38
CA LEU A 524 12.96 4.75 1.74
C LEU A 524 13.01 6.05 0.92
N LEU A 525 11.98 6.32 0.10
CA LEU A 525 12.07 7.34 -0.93
C LEU A 525 12.16 8.73 -0.30
N VAL A 526 11.34 9.02 0.70
CA VAL A 526 11.43 10.28 1.45
C VAL A 526 12.80 10.41 2.12
N SER A 527 13.32 9.33 2.70
CA SER A 527 14.64 9.32 3.33
C SER A 527 15.76 9.66 2.34
N ILE A 528 15.77 9.07 1.13
CA ILE A 528 16.81 9.34 0.10
C ILE A 528 16.96 10.84 -0.18
N PHE A 529 15.85 11.57 -0.20
CA PHE A 529 15.86 13.00 -0.50
C PHE A 529 16.10 13.86 0.75
N LEU A 530 15.45 13.55 1.88
CA LEU A 530 15.40 14.46 3.02
C LEU A 530 16.49 14.24 4.08
N LEU A 531 17.26 13.14 4.02
CA LEU A 531 18.21 12.75 5.07
C LEU A 531 19.28 13.82 5.36
N GLY A 532 19.83 14.44 4.32
CA GLY A 532 20.96 15.37 4.44
C GLY A 532 22.18 14.70 5.10
N ARG A 533 22.65 15.26 6.23
CA ARG A 533 23.84 14.78 6.97
C ARG A 533 23.50 13.91 8.19
N GLN A 534 22.24 13.49 8.33
CA GLN A 534 21.82 12.63 9.43
C GLN A 534 22.35 11.19 9.26
N THR A 535 22.29 10.40 10.33
CA THR A 535 22.49 8.95 10.24
C THR A 535 21.49 8.34 9.27
N PRO A 536 21.90 7.51 8.29
CA PRO A 536 20.97 6.92 7.35
C PRO A 536 19.89 6.12 8.07
N THR A 537 18.67 6.21 7.56
CA THR A 537 17.60 5.32 8.01
C THR A 537 17.96 3.88 7.63
N LEU A 538 17.35 2.92 8.31
CA LEU A 538 17.58 1.50 8.12
C LEU A 538 17.23 1.07 6.68
N PRO A 539 16.12 1.52 6.07
CA PRO A 539 15.89 1.31 4.64
C PRO A 539 17.01 1.90 3.77
N MET A 540 17.50 3.11 4.07
CA MET A 540 18.55 3.74 3.27
C MET A 540 19.90 3.04 3.41
N LYS A 541 20.25 2.58 4.61
CA LYS A 541 21.43 1.76 4.86
C LYS A 541 21.34 0.44 4.11
N PHE A 542 20.21 -0.23 4.21
CA PHE A 542 19.94 -1.47 3.48
C PHE A 542 20.02 -1.27 1.95
N TRP A 543 19.45 -0.16 1.45
CA TRP A 543 19.49 0.23 0.04
C TRP A 543 20.90 0.56 -0.47
N GLY A 544 21.73 1.20 0.36
CA GLY A 544 23.14 1.42 0.05
C GLY A 544 23.86 0.09 -0.09
N ASP A 545 23.82 -0.74 0.97
CA ASP A 545 24.59 -1.97 1.04
C ASP A 545 24.19 -2.97 -0.05
N ILE A 546 22.89 -3.14 -0.36
CA ILE A 546 22.41 -4.09 -1.39
C ILE A 546 22.93 -3.74 -2.80
N LYS A 547 23.18 -2.47 -3.09
CA LYS A 547 23.67 -2.03 -4.40
C LYS A 547 25.16 -2.30 -4.60
N PHE A 548 25.93 -2.37 -3.51
CA PHE A 548 27.37 -2.59 -3.57
C PHE A 548 27.75 -4.05 -3.34
N GLN A 549 27.05 -4.73 -2.43
CA GLN A 549 27.38 -6.10 -2.03
C GLN A 549 26.13 -6.90 -1.60
N VAL A 550 25.97 -8.08 -2.19
CA VAL A 550 24.93 -9.03 -1.79
C VAL A 550 25.58 -10.11 -0.93
N ASN A 551 25.49 -9.96 0.40
CA ASN A 551 26.07 -10.89 1.38
C ASN A 551 25.02 -11.36 2.41
N PRO A 552 25.31 -12.41 3.20
CA PRO A 552 24.36 -12.88 4.22
C PRO A 552 24.17 -11.94 5.43
N LEU A 553 25.01 -10.91 5.64
CA LEU A 553 24.74 -9.87 6.66
C LEU A 553 23.39 -9.18 6.39
N LEU A 554 23.10 -8.89 5.12
CA LEU A 554 21.79 -8.36 4.70
C LEU A 554 20.65 -9.33 4.99
N SER A 555 20.90 -10.64 4.88
CA SER A 555 19.92 -11.67 5.26
C SER A 555 19.66 -11.63 6.77
N THR A 556 20.70 -11.51 7.60
CA THR A 556 20.57 -11.41 9.06
C THR A 556 19.83 -10.15 9.50
N ALA A 557 20.18 -8.98 8.94
CA ALA A 557 19.45 -7.74 9.22
C ALA A 557 17.97 -7.84 8.80
N SER A 558 17.71 -8.44 7.63
CA SER A 558 16.35 -8.68 7.15
C SER A 558 15.56 -9.62 8.07
N THR A 559 16.16 -10.71 8.54
CA THR A 559 15.54 -11.65 9.49
C THR A 559 15.11 -10.94 10.77
N PHE A 560 15.96 -10.08 11.31
CA PHE A 560 15.64 -9.29 12.49
C PHE A 560 14.44 -8.36 12.26
N ILE A 561 14.38 -7.67 11.11
CA ILE A 561 13.25 -6.81 10.74
C ILE A 561 11.96 -7.63 10.55
N VAL A 562 12.05 -8.79 9.88
CA VAL A 562 10.91 -9.71 9.71
C VAL A 562 10.36 -10.16 11.06
N ALA A 563 11.24 -10.51 12.00
CA ALA A 563 10.84 -10.88 13.36
C ALA A 563 10.11 -9.73 14.07
N LEU A 564 10.60 -8.49 13.96
CA LEU A 564 9.96 -7.29 14.51
C LEU A 564 8.57 -7.06 13.92
N VAL A 565 8.39 -7.23 12.61
CA VAL A 565 7.09 -7.13 11.93
C VAL A 565 6.13 -8.22 12.41
N ILE A 566 6.58 -9.48 12.51
CA ILE A 566 5.77 -10.59 13.00
C ILE A 566 5.30 -10.32 14.43
N VAL A 567 6.20 -9.92 15.33
CA VAL A 567 5.86 -9.58 16.72
C VAL A 567 4.84 -8.44 16.77
N SER A 568 5.01 -7.41 15.94
CA SER A 568 4.08 -6.28 15.86
C SER A 568 2.68 -6.73 15.42
N ILE A 569 2.58 -7.54 14.37
CA ILE A 569 1.30 -8.06 13.87
C ILE A 569 0.62 -8.98 14.90
N LEU A 570 1.38 -9.89 15.53
CA LEU A 570 0.84 -10.76 16.58
C LEU A 570 0.34 -9.96 17.78
N THR A 571 1.03 -8.89 18.15
CA THR A 571 0.60 -7.98 19.21
C THR A 571 -0.73 -7.31 18.86
N VAL A 572 -0.89 -6.80 17.64
CA VAL A 572 -2.17 -6.21 17.17
C VAL A 572 -3.29 -7.23 17.24
N GLN A 573 -3.06 -8.43 16.72
CA GLN A 573 -4.07 -9.51 16.72
C GLN A 573 -4.47 -9.90 18.14
N TRP A 574 -3.51 -10.00 19.04
CA TRP A 574 -3.76 -10.33 20.45
C TRP A 574 -4.56 -9.24 21.18
N ILE A 575 -4.24 -7.96 20.96
CA ILE A 575 -5.01 -6.83 21.52
C ILE A 575 -6.46 -6.87 21.03
N ARG A 576 -6.65 -7.12 19.72
CA ARG A 576 -7.97 -7.19 19.10
C ARG A 576 -8.82 -8.32 19.69
N VAL A 577 -8.27 -9.55 19.73
CA VAL A 577 -8.99 -10.73 20.26
C VAL A 577 -9.37 -10.54 21.73
N ARG A 578 -8.47 -9.96 22.55
CA ARG A 578 -8.79 -9.66 23.95
C ARG A 578 -9.91 -8.65 24.11
N HIS A 579 -9.96 -7.66 23.24
CA HIS A 579 -11.03 -6.65 23.25
C HIS A 579 -12.38 -7.26 22.88
N GLU A 580 -12.43 -8.06 21.81
CA GLU A 580 -13.66 -8.76 21.37
C GLU A 580 -14.21 -9.68 22.49
N ASN A 581 -13.34 -10.45 23.16
CA ASN A 581 -13.74 -11.34 24.26
C ASN A 581 -14.29 -10.61 25.49
N ARG A 582 -13.79 -9.39 25.79
CA ARG A 582 -14.31 -8.58 26.91
C ARG A 582 -15.72 -8.05 26.64
N ILE A 583 -16.01 -7.69 25.40
CA ILE A 583 -17.35 -7.23 25.01
C ILE A 583 -18.33 -8.41 25.04
N SER A 584 -17.96 -9.57 24.49
CA SER A 584 -18.87 -10.73 24.46
C SER A 584 -19.21 -11.26 25.85
N THR A 585 -18.26 -11.25 26.79
CA THR A 585 -18.49 -11.70 28.18
C THR A 585 -19.31 -10.72 29.01
N SER A 586 -19.29 -9.43 28.67
CA SER A 586 -20.14 -8.42 29.29
C SER A 586 -21.58 -8.43 28.76
N ALA A 587 -21.81 -8.96 27.55
CA ALA A 587 -23.14 -9.07 26.96
C ALA A 587 -23.90 -10.34 27.37
N SER A 588 -23.19 -11.34 27.93
CA SER A 588 -23.76 -12.59 28.45
C SER A 588 -24.04 -12.57 29.96
N LYS A 589 -23.72 -11.46 30.63
CA LYS A 589 -24.06 -11.18 32.03
C LYS A 589 -25.05 -10.02 32.03
#